data_AF-A0A7W6GM06-F1
#
_entry.id   AF-A0A7W6GM06-F1
#
_cell.length_a   1.000
_cell.length_b   1.000
_cell.length_c   1.000
_cell.angle_alpha   90.00
_cell.angle_beta   90.00
_cell.angle_gamma   90.00
#
_symmetry.space_group_name_H-M   'P 1'
#
loop_
_entity.id
_entity.type
_entity.pdbx_description
1 polymer ?
#
loop_
_entity_poly.entity_id
_entity_poly.type
_entity_poly.pdbx_seq_one_letter_code
_entity_poly.pdbx_strand_id
1 'polypeptide(L)'
;MTDPTPEQRRAKYRENQDYFSSKISELARYLGFGLVAVAFGLLSSDAIFAKALVAKSANYLSWAGLFGVTTVLADYLHLLMGWLSNTQAANNDKGKFKLAGIGIVFRFLQDRFFFYLKQLLPLAGVIVLLISISKVVRFPIL
;
A
#
# COMPACT_ATOMS: atom_id res chain seq x y z
N MET A 1 -33.96 14.93 -19.95
CA MET A 1 -33.22 14.36 -18.80
C MET A 1 -32.87 15.51 -17.89
N THR A 2 -33.30 15.49 -16.63
CA THR A 2 -33.00 16.54 -15.65
C THR A 2 -31.56 16.42 -15.19
N ASP A 3 -30.86 17.56 -15.09
CA ASP A 3 -29.50 17.58 -14.58
C ASP A 3 -29.44 17.10 -13.12
N PRO A 4 -28.40 16.33 -12.75
CA PRO A 4 -28.27 15.82 -11.39
C PRO A 4 -28.08 16.95 -10.37
N THR A 5 -28.77 16.83 -9.23
CA THR A 5 -28.66 17.80 -8.14
C THR A 5 -27.25 17.82 -7.54
N PRO A 6 -26.83 18.91 -6.87
CA PRO A 6 -25.54 18.96 -6.18
C PRO A 6 -25.31 17.81 -5.20
N GLU A 7 -26.36 17.31 -4.54
CA GLU A 7 -26.30 16.18 -3.62
C GLU A 7 -26.03 14.87 -4.35
N GLN A 8 -26.72 14.62 -5.46
CA GLN A 8 -26.49 13.45 -6.31
C GLN A 8 -25.06 13.43 -6.85
N ARG A 9 -24.52 14.59 -7.26
CA ARG A 9 -23.12 14.72 -7.68
C ARG A 9 -22.15 14.38 -6.55
N ARG A 10 -22.38 14.89 -5.34
CA ARG A 10 -21.53 14.60 -4.16
C ARG A 10 -21.56 13.12 -3.77
N ALA A 11 -22.73 12.49 -3.77
CA ALA A 11 -22.88 11.07 -3.48
C ALA A 11 -22.09 10.22 -4.49
N LYS A 12 -22.23 10.52 -5.79
CA LYS A 12 -21.46 9.84 -6.85
C LYS A 12 -19.95 10.00 -6.69
N TYR A 13 -19.47 11.19 -6.32
CA TYR A 13 -18.04 11.38 -6.07
C TYR A 13 -17.53 10.58 -4.87
N ARG A 14 -18.32 10.44 -3.80
CA ARG A 14 -17.96 9.60 -2.65
C ARG A 14 -17.90 8.13 -3.02
N GLU A 15 -18.91 7.63 -3.75
CA GLU A 15 -18.94 6.26 -4.26
C GLU A 15 -17.70 5.96 -5.11
N ASN A 16 -17.33 6.87 -6.02
CA ASN A 16 -16.11 6.75 -6.81
C ASN A 16 -14.86 6.73 -5.94
N GLN A 17 -14.77 7.59 -4.92
CA GLN A 17 -13.63 7.63 -4.00
C GLN A 17 -13.47 6.31 -3.24
N ASP A 18 -14.57 5.74 -2.75
CA ASP A 18 -14.57 4.46 -2.04
C ASP A 18 -14.14 3.32 -2.96
N TYR A 19 -14.66 3.30 -4.20
CA TYR A 19 -14.26 2.33 -5.22
C TYR A 19 -12.76 2.38 -5.51
N PHE A 20 -12.22 3.56 -5.85
CA PHE A 20 -10.81 3.71 -6.17
C PHE A 20 -9.90 3.44 -4.96
N SER A 21 -10.29 3.87 -3.76
CA SER A 21 -9.56 3.58 -2.53
C SER A 21 -9.46 2.08 -2.26
N SER A 22 -10.55 1.34 -2.49
CA SER A 22 -10.57 -0.13 -2.40
C SER A 22 -9.61 -0.76 -3.41
N LYS A 23 -9.65 -0.31 -4.68
CA LYS A 23 -8.75 -0.81 -5.73
C LYS A 23 -7.27 -0.50 -5.49
N ILE A 24 -6.95 0.67 -4.95
CA ILE A 24 -5.58 1.01 -4.54
C ILE A 24 -5.12 0.04 -3.44
N SER A 25 -5.97 -0.27 -2.47
CA SER A 25 -5.65 -1.19 -1.37
C SER A 25 -5.44 -2.63 -1.86
N GLU A 26 -6.28 -3.08 -2.79
CA GLU A 26 -6.13 -4.38 -3.47
C GLU A 26 -4.80 -4.46 -4.24
N LEU A 27 -4.49 -3.45 -5.06
CA LEU A 27 -3.25 -3.39 -5.83
C LEU A 27 -2.01 -3.32 -4.94
N ALA A 28 -2.03 -2.50 -3.89
CA ALA A 28 -0.91 -2.39 -2.94
C ALA A 28 -0.59 -3.74 -2.29
N ARG A 29 -1.62 -4.51 -1.92
CA ARG A 29 -1.45 -5.87 -1.39
C ARG A 29 -0.87 -6.83 -2.43
N TYR A 30 -1.36 -6.79 -3.67
CA TYR A 30 -0.80 -7.64 -4.73
C TYR A 30 0.68 -7.34 -4.99
N LEU A 31 1.06 -6.07 -5.06
CA LEU A 31 2.46 -5.67 -5.18
C LEU A 31 3.27 -6.10 -3.95
N GLY A 32 2.72 -5.91 -2.75
CA GLY A 32 3.35 -6.32 -1.50
C GLY A 32 3.64 -7.82 -1.46
N PHE A 33 2.64 -8.66 -1.72
CA PHE A 33 2.81 -10.12 -1.80
C PHE A 33 3.74 -10.55 -2.92
N GLY A 34 3.65 -9.91 -4.09
CA GLY A 34 4.54 -10.17 -5.22
C GLY A 34 6.01 -9.89 -4.87
N LEU A 35 6.30 -8.77 -4.20
CA LEU A 35 7.64 -8.44 -3.74
C LEU A 35 8.19 -9.46 -2.74
N VAL A 36 7.37 -9.87 -1.75
CA VAL A 36 7.76 -10.90 -0.78
C VAL A 36 8.05 -12.22 -1.48
N ALA A 37 7.14 -12.67 -2.35
CA ALA A 37 7.26 -13.93 -3.06
C ALA A 37 8.51 -13.95 -3.96
N VAL A 38 8.75 -12.89 -4.73
CA VAL A 38 9.92 -12.80 -5.62
C VAL A 38 11.22 -12.71 -4.84
N ALA A 39 11.29 -11.86 -3.80
CA ALA A 39 12.48 -11.73 -2.98
C ALA A 39 12.84 -13.07 -2.30
N PHE A 40 11.87 -13.71 -1.64
CA PHE A 40 12.08 -14.99 -0.98
C PHE A 40 12.39 -16.11 -1.97
N GLY A 41 11.70 -16.15 -3.12
CA GLY A 41 11.96 -17.11 -4.18
C GLY A 41 13.39 -16.99 -4.74
N LEU A 42 13.88 -15.77 -4.97
CA LEU A 42 15.25 -15.54 -5.42
C LEU A 42 16.30 -15.85 -4.34
N LEU A 43 15.99 -15.56 -3.06
CA LEU A 43 16.90 -15.84 -1.95
C LEU A 43 17.03 -17.34 -1.64
N SER A 44 15.98 -18.13 -1.92
CA SER A 44 15.94 -19.57 -1.63
C SER A 44 16.18 -20.48 -2.84
N SER A 45 16.22 -19.92 -4.05
CA SER A 45 16.35 -20.71 -5.28
C SER A 45 17.78 -21.21 -5.51
N ASP A 46 17.88 -22.47 -5.92
CA ASP A 46 19.14 -23.09 -6.35
C ASP A 46 19.57 -22.74 -7.78
N ALA A 47 18.74 -21.99 -8.52
CA ALA A 47 19.03 -21.61 -9.89
C ALA A 47 20.34 -20.80 -9.98
N ILE A 48 21.13 -21.06 -11.04
CA ILE A 48 22.43 -20.39 -11.26
C ILE A 48 22.27 -18.86 -11.24
N PHE A 49 21.21 -18.35 -11.88
CA PHE A 49 20.88 -16.92 -11.87
C PHE A 49 20.64 -16.37 -10.46
N ALA A 50 19.83 -17.07 -9.66
CA ALA A 50 19.51 -16.66 -8.30
C ALA A 50 20.76 -16.63 -7.42
N LYS A 51 21.62 -17.65 -7.50
CA LYS A 51 22.91 -17.68 -6.80
C LYS A 51 23.81 -16.50 -7.17
N ALA A 52 23.90 -16.16 -8.47
CA ALA A 52 24.66 -15.01 -8.93
C ALA A 52 24.08 -13.67 -8.42
N LEU A 53 22.75 -13.57 -8.34
CA LEU A 53 22.04 -12.40 -7.83
C LEU A 53 22.24 -12.21 -6.32
N VAL A 54 22.09 -13.29 -5.55
CA VAL A 54 22.31 -13.29 -4.09
C VAL A 54 23.75 -12.92 -3.78
N ALA A 55 24.73 -13.52 -4.47
CA ALA A 55 26.15 -13.22 -4.26
C ALA A 55 26.51 -11.73 -4.44
N LYS A 56 25.79 -11.01 -5.32
CA LYS A 56 26.05 -9.59 -5.61
C LYS A 56 25.13 -8.62 -4.88
N SER A 57 23.94 -9.05 -4.49
CA SER A 57 22.85 -8.12 -4.14
C SER A 57 21.85 -8.66 -3.12
N ALA A 58 22.22 -9.67 -2.31
CA ALA A 58 21.36 -10.22 -1.25
C ALA A 58 20.67 -9.15 -0.39
N ASN A 59 21.40 -8.11 0.01
CA ASN A 59 20.84 -7.01 0.82
C ASN A 59 19.70 -6.29 0.09
N TYR A 60 19.84 -6.02 -1.22
CA TYR A 60 18.78 -5.38 -1.99
C TYR A 60 17.55 -6.27 -2.13
N LEU A 61 17.73 -7.59 -2.32
CA LEU A 61 16.62 -8.54 -2.32
C LEU A 61 15.87 -8.57 -0.98
N SER A 62 16.61 -8.58 0.13
CA SER A 62 16.02 -8.50 1.47
C SER A 62 15.24 -7.20 1.68
N TRP A 63 15.77 -6.06 1.24
CA TRP A 63 15.05 -4.78 1.30
C TRP A 63 13.79 -4.76 0.43
N ALA A 64 13.83 -5.33 -0.77
CA ALA A 64 12.65 -5.46 -1.61
C ALA A 64 11.55 -6.29 -0.93
N GLY A 65 11.91 -7.43 -0.33
CA GLY A 65 11.00 -8.26 0.46
C GLY A 65 10.44 -7.51 1.68
N LEU A 66 11.28 -6.80 2.43
CA LEU A 66 10.86 -6.01 3.59
C LEU A 66 9.89 -4.88 3.21
N PHE A 67 10.11 -4.21 2.08
CA PHE A 67 9.16 -3.24 1.55
C PHE A 67 7.81 -3.90 1.22
N GLY A 68 7.83 -5.11 0.66
CA GLY A 68 6.62 -5.89 0.43
C GLY A 68 5.83 -6.19 1.71
N VAL A 69 6.50 -6.70 2.76
CA VAL A 69 5.87 -6.96 4.07
C VAL A 69 5.31 -5.67 4.68
N THR A 70 6.11 -4.60 4.67
CA THR A 70 5.71 -3.31 5.26
C THR A 70 4.54 -2.69 4.50
N THR A 71 4.44 -2.92 3.18
CA THR A 71 3.29 -2.50 2.36
C THR A 71 2.00 -3.15 2.83
N VAL A 72 2.00 -4.48 3.01
CA VAL A 72 0.83 -5.24 3.47
C VAL A 72 0.43 -4.79 4.88
N LEU A 73 1.41 -4.58 5.77
CA LEU A 73 1.17 -4.08 7.12
C LEU A 73 0.59 -2.66 7.10
N ALA A 74 1.11 -1.77 6.25
CA ALA A 74 0.61 -0.41 6.12
C ALA A 74 -0.82 -0.36 5.56
N ASP A 75 -1.18 -1.23 4.62
CA ASP A 75 -2.56 -1.34 4.13
C ASP A 75 -3.52 -1.85 5.23
N TYR A 76 -3.10 -2.84 6.00
CA TYR A 76 -3.89 -3.31 7.14
C TYR A 76 -4.10 -2.20 8.19
N LEU A 77 -3.03 -1.48 8.55
CA LEU A 77 -3.10 -0.36 9.51
C LEU A 77 -3.96 0.78 8.96
N HIS A 78 -3.90 1.08 7.67
CA HIS A 78 -4.79 2.04 7.02
C HIS A 78 -6.27 1.68 7.25
N LEU A 79 -6.65 0.42 7.00
CA LEU A 79 -8.03 -0.05 7.20
C LEU A 79 -8.42 -0.04 8.69
N LEU A 80 -7.53 -0.48 9.58
CA LEU A 80 -7.75 -0.50 11.02
C LEU A 80 -8.00 0.91 11.58
N MET A 81 -7.18 1.89 11.17
CA MET A 81 -7.37 3.28 11.59
C MET A 81 -8.69 3.86 11.08
N GLY A 82 -9.10 3.50 9.85
CA GLY A 82 -10.42 3.86 9.33
C GLY A 82 -11.56 3.31 10.17
N TRP A 83 -11.49 2.03 10.51
CA TRP A 83 -12.47 1.39 11.39
C TRP A 83 -12.52 2.04 12.79
N LEU A 84 -11.36 2.31 13.41
CA LEU A 84 -11.28 2.97 14.73
C LEU A 84 -11.87 4.39 14.68
N SER A 85 -11.55 5.16 13.64
CA SER A 85 -12.04 6.54 13.49
C SER A 85 -13.56 6.59 13.30
N ASN A 86 -14.12 5.67 12.51
CA ASN A 86 -15.55 5.57 12.27
C ASN A 86 -16.30 5.05 13.50
N THR A 87 -15.73 4.09 14.23
CA THR A 87 -16.30 3.58 15.49
C THR A 87 -16.38 4.69 16.55
N GLN A 88 -15.36 5.52 16.67
CA GLN A 88 -15.39 6.69 17.57
C GLN A 88 -16.48 7.70 17.17
N ALA A 89 -16.62 7.97 15.87
CA ALA A 89 -17.68 8.86 15.39
C ALA A 89 -19.08 8.30 15.68
N ALA A 90 -19.28 7.00 15.42
CA ALA A 90 -20.55 6.31 15.64
C ALA A 90 -20.98 6.31 17.12
N ASN A 91 -20.02 6.25 18.05
CA ASN A 91 -20.28 6.27 19.49
C ASN A 91 -20.35 7.68 20.09
N ASN A 92 -20.25 8.75 19.27
CA ASN A 92 -20.29 10.13 19.72
C ASN A 92 -21.69 10.77 19.53
N ASP A 93 -22.71 10.16 20.13
CA ASP A 93 -24.10 10.62 20.06
C ASP A 93 -24.25 12.08 20.49
N LYS A 94 -23.56 12.46 21.58
CA LYS A 94 -23.56 13.83 22.12
C LYS A 94 -22.95 14.84 21.14
N GLY A 95 -22.00 14.42 20.32
CA GLY A 95 -21.36 15.23 19.29
C GLY A 95 -22.05 15.20 17.93
N LYS A 96 -23.26 14.65 17.82
CA LYS A 96 -23.99 14.45 16.56
C LYS A 96 -23.20 13.59 15.56
N PHE A 97 -22.58 12.51 16.04
CA PHE A 97 -21.79 11.58 15.23
C PHE A 97 -20.57 12.20 14.54
N LYS A 98 -20.05 13.32 15.07
CA LYS A 98 -18.83 13.95 14.56
C LYS A 98 -17.60 13.30 15.16
N LEU A 99 -16.52 13.28 14.37
CA LEU A 99 -15.18 12.94 14.83
C LEU A 99 -14.72 13.91 15.94
N ALA A 100 -14.25 13.36 17.06
CA ALA A 100 -13.70 14.12 18.17
C ALA A 100 -12.54 13.37 18.85
N GLY A 101 -11.68 14.11 19.55
CA GLY A 101 -10.58 13.55 20.34
C GLY A 101 -9.66 12.62 19.54
N ILE A 102 -9.43 11.41 20.06
CA ILE A 102 -8.54 10.42 19.46
C ILE A 102 -8.97 9.97 18.06
N GLY A 103 -10.27 10.05 17.73
CA GLY A 103 -10.76 9.72 16.39
C GLY A 103 -10.14 10.59 15.30
N ILE A 104 -9.85 11.86 15.61
CA ILE A 104 -9.18 12.79 14.68
C ILE A 104 -7.75 12.30 14.38
N VAL A 105 -7.06 11.77 15.39
CA VAL A 105 -5.71 11.23 15.25
C VAL A 105 -5.75 9.97 14.38
N PHE A 106 -6.67 9.05 14.62
CA PHE A 106 -6.83 7.87 13.77
C PHE A 106 -7.14 8.24 12.33
N ARG A 107 -8.01 9.23 12.12
CA ARG A 107 -8.32 9.73 10.78
C ARG A 107 -7.11 10.36 10.09
N PHE A 108 -6.29 11.11 10.83
CA PHE A 108 -5.04 11.67 10.32
C PHE A 108 -4.06 10.55 9.91
N LEU A 109 -3.84 9.56 10.77
CA LEU A 109 -2.95 8.43 10.50
C LEU A 109 -3.43 7.63 9.28
N GLN A 110 -4.74 7.40 9.16
CA GLN A 110 -5.35 6.79 7.98
C GLN A 110 -5.04 7.63 6.72
N ASP A 111 -5.58 8.84 6.65
CA ASP A 111 -5.65 9.61 5.39
C ASP A 111 -4.30 10.18 4.94
N ARG A 112 -3.39 10.49 5.87
CA ARG A 112 -2.13 11.18 5.58
C ARG A 112 -0.90 10.31 5.68
N PHE A 113 -0.90 9.33 6.58
CA PHE A 113 0.29 8.52 6.80
C PHE A 113 0.16 7.19 6.07
N PHE A 114 -0.71 6.30 6.54
CA PHE A 114 -0.80 4.93 6.01
C PHE A 114 -1.31 4.88 4.56
N PHE A 115 -2.20 5.80 4.16
CA PHE A 115 -2.67 5.87 2.78
C PHE A 115 -1.54 6.10 1.77
N TYR A 116 -0.60 6.99 2.06
CA TYR A 116 0.53 7.25 1.16
C TYR A 116 1.66 6.24 1.36
N LEU A 117 1.91 5.82 2.60
CA LEU A 117 2.95 4.85 2.92
C LEU A 117 2.75 3.54 2.16
N LYS A 118 1.52 3.00 2.13
CA LYS A 118 1.21 1.77 1.39
C LYS A 118 1.34 1.88 -0.14
N GLN A 119 1.42 3.10 -0.68
CA GLN A 119 1.63 3.34 -2.11
C GLN A 119 3.11 3.52 -2.44
N LEU A 120 3.84 4.26 -1.59
CA LEU A 120 5.26 4.56 -1.82
C LEU A 120 6.17 3.37 -1.52
N LEU A 121 5.85 2.55 -0.51
CA LEU A 121 6.63 1.36 -0.16
C LEU A 121 6.71 0.31 -1.28
N PRO A 122 5.61 -0.12 -1.93
CA PRO A 122 5.73 -1.13 -2.99
C PRO A 122 6.46 -0.56 -4.22
N LEU A 123 6.29 0.72 -4.53
CA LEU A 123 7.06 1.38 -5.60
C LEU A 123 8.57 1.37 -5.29
N ALA A 124 8.95 1.75 -4.07
CA ALA A 124 10.34 1.67 -3.63
C ALA A 124 10.88 0.22 -3.67
N GLY A 125 10.06 -0.75 -3.25
CA GLY A 125 10.40 -2.17 -3.32
C GLY A 125 10.66 -2.67 -4.73
N VAL A 126 9.81 -2.29 -5.69
CA VAL A 126 10.01 -2.62 -7.11
C VAL A 126 11.30 -1.99 -7.65
N ILE A 127 11.56 -0.73 -7.33
CA ILE A 127 12.80 -0.05 -7.76
C ILE A 127 14.03 -0.78 -7.19
N VAL A 128 14.03 -1.12 -5.91
CA VAL A 128 15.13 -1.85 -5.27
C VAL A 128 15.34 -3.23 -5.88
N LEU A 129 14.25 -3.95 -6.19
CA LEU A 129 14.32 -5.24 -6.89
C LEU A 129 14.94 -5.09 -8.29
N LEU A 130 14.54 -4.08 -9.06
CA LEU A 130 15.10 -3.82 -10.39
C LEU A 130 16.59 -3.46 -10.32
N ILE A 131 17.00 -2.68 -9.32
CA ILE A 131 18.42 -2.38 -9.05
C ILE A 131 19.20 -3.66 -8.71
N SER A 132 18.63 -4.58 -7.93
CA SER A 132 19.25 -5.87 -7.65
C SER A 132 19.48 -6.64 -8.95
N ILE A 133 18.44 -6.78 -9.78
CA ILE A 133 18.51 -7.50 -11.07
C ILE A 133 19.55 -6.87 -12.00
N SER A 134 19.65 -5.54 -12.03
CA SER A 134 20.60 -4.81 -12.89
C SER A 134 22.08 -5.06 -12.54
N LYS A 135 22.38 -5.60 -11.34
CA LYS A 135 23.75 -5.98 -10.95
C LYS A 135 24.22 -7.27 -11.63
N VAL A 136 23.30 -8.06 -12.16
CA VAL A 136 23.58 -9.32 -12.87
C VAL A 136 23.28 -9.19 -14.35
N VAL A 137 22.19 -8.51 -14.70
CA VAL A 137 21.73 -8.33 -16.08
C VAL A 137 22.01 -6.90 -16.52
N ARG A 138 22.67 -6.72 -17.68
CA ARG A 138 22.69 -5.42 -18.35
C ARG A 138 21.38 -5.26 -19.12
N PHE A 139 20.53 -4.35 -18.69
CA PHE A 139 19.37 -3.97 -19.48
C PHE A 139 19.87 -3.30 -20.78
N PRO A 140 19.41 -3.73 -21.96
CA PRO A 140 19.66 -2.95 -23.17
C PRO A 140 18.99 -1.59 -22.99
N ILE A 141 19.77 -0.52 -23.09
CA ILE A 141 19.23 0.84 -23.19
C ILE A 141 18.58 0.89 -24.58
N LEU A 142 17.25 1.04 -24.62
CA LEU A 142 16.48 1.28 -25.84
C LEU A 142 16.84 2.63 -26.46
#